data_AF-A0A7W9TN13-F1
#
_entry.id   AF-A0A7W9TN13-F1
#
_cell.length_a   1.000
_cell.length_b   1.000
_cell.length_c   1.000
_cell.angle_alpha   90.00
_cell.angle_beta   90.00
_cell.angle_gamma   90.00
#
_symmetry.space_group_name_H-M   'P 1'
#
loop_
_entity.id
_entity.type
_entity.pdbx_description
1 polymer ?
#
loop_
_entity_poly.entity_id
_entity_poly.type
_entity_poly.pdbx_seq_one_letter_code
_entity_poly.pdbx_strand_id
1 'polypeptide(L)'
;MTPTALTDLETRLAAPGGGALRDALAERAARMEATLRARMADGLPRQDFPAWRDAAEAAAAARAVLAAWPANDAPAADAPGPSGPAHPL
;
A
#
# COMPACT_ATOMS: atom_id res chain seq x y z
N MET A 1 -13.67 27.77 -5.90
CA MET A 1 -12.93 26.87 -5.00
C MET A 1 -13.39 25.46 -5.32
N THR A 2 -12.68 24.76 -6.20
CA THR A 2 -12.98 23.37 -6.53
C THR A 2 -12.69 22.52 -5.30
N PRO A 3 -13.65 21.74 -4.77
CA PRO A 3 -13.34 20.80 -3.71
C PRO A 3 -12.25 19.87 -4.25
N THR A 4 -11.17 19.69 -3.48
CA THR A 4 -10.15 18.68 -3.77
C THR A 4 -10.87 17.34 -3.79
N ALA A 5 -11.26 16.88 -4.97
CA ALA A 5 -11.82 15.56 -5.15
C ALA A 5 -10.75 14.60 -4.60
N LEU A 6 -11.09 13.91 -3.51
CA LEU A 6 -10.27 12.85 -2.96
C LEU A 6 -9.83 11.98 -4.13
N THR A 7 -8.52 11.78 -4.28
CA THR A 7 -8.01 10.80 -5.22
C THR A 7 -8.64 9.44 -4.91
N ASP A 8 -8.74 8.58 -5.92
CA ASP A 8 -9.30 7.23 -5.74
C ASP A 8 -8.62 6.46 -4.59
N LEU A 9 -7.33 6.74 -4.35
CA LEU A 9 -6.58 6.16 -3.24
C LEU A 9 -7.09 6.65 -1.89
N GLU A 10 -7.28 7.96 -1.71
CA GLU A 10 -7.76 8.52 -0.45
C GLU A 10 -9.19 8.06 -0.14
N THR A 11 -10.03 7.94 -1.17
CA THR A 11 -11.40 7.39 -1.04
C THR A 11 -11.37 5.94 -0.56
N ARG A 12 -10.45 5.12 -1.11
CA ARG A 12 -10.29 3.71 -0.69
C ARG A 12 -9.68 3.57 0.70
N LEU A 13 -8.79 4.47 1.11
CA LEU A 13 -8.23 4.49 2.47
C LEU A 13 -9.25 4.94 3.52
N ALA A 14 -10.22 5.78 3.14
CA ALA A 14 -11.31 6.19 4.02
C ALA A 14 -12.43 5.13 4.13
N ALA A 15 -12.52 4.21 3.17
CA ALA A 15 -13.50 3.10 3.20
C ALA A 15 -13.13 2.04 4.27
N PRO A 16 -14.10 1.27 4.79
CA PRO A 16 -13.83 0.15 5.69
C PRO A 16 -12.80 -0.83 5.10
N GLY A 17 -11.82 -1.25 5.90
CA GLY A 17 -10.66 -2.01 5.43
C GLY A 17 -9.51 -1.15 4.90
N GLY A 18 -9.63 0.17 4.95
CA GLY A 18 -8.58 1.12 4.55
C GLY A 18 -7.28 0.94 5.31
N GLY A 19 -7.33 0.56 6.59
CA GLY A 19 -6.16 0.20 7.40
C GLY A 19 -5.38 -0.98 6.79
N ALA A 20 -6.07 -2.06 6.45
CA ALA A 20 -5.46 -3.22 5.80
C ALA A 20 -4.90 -2.88 4.40
N LEU A 21 -5.58 -2.02 3.65
CA LEU A 21 -5.10 -1.54 2.35
C LEU A 21 -3.83 -0.69 2.50
N ARG A 22 -3.81 0.23 3.47
CA ARG A 22 -2.62 1.04 3.81
C ARG A 22 -1.45 0.13 4.16
N ASP A 23 -1.69 -0.87 5.01
CA ASP A 23 -0.65 -1.77 5.49
C ASP A 23 -0.10 -2.64 4.34
N ALA A 24 -0.97 -3.15 3.46
CA ALA A 24 -0.57 -3.88 2.26
C ALA A 24 0.27 -3.02 1.29
N LEU A 25 -0.11 -1.75 1.11
CA LEU A 25 0.66 -0.81 0.29
C LEU A 25 2.01 -0.47 0.93
N ALA A 26 2.04 -0.26 2.24
CA ALA A 26 3.26 0.02 3.00
C ALA A 26 4.23 -1.18 2.95
N GLU A 27 3.72 -2.40 3.08
CA GLU A 27 4.51 -3.62 2.99
C GLU A 27 5.05 -3.84 1.57
N ARG A 28 4.25 -3.59 0.54
CA ARG A 28 4.69 -3.64 -0.85
C ARG A 28 5.83 -2.64 -1.11
N ALA A 29 5.69 -1.41 -0.64
CA ALA A 29 6.73 -0.40 -0.76
C ALA A 29 7.99 -0.79 0.02
N ALA A 30 7.85 -1.39 1.21
CA ALA A 30 8.98 -1.89 2.00
C ALA A 30 9.75 -3.01 1.29
N ARG A 31 9.03 -3.96 0.68
CA ARG A 31 9.64 -5.04 -0.13
C ARG A 31 10.38 -4.50 -1.34
N MET A 32 9.80 -3.50 -2.03
CA MET A 32 10.44 -2.86 -3.17
C MET A 32 11.72 -2.14 -2.75
N GLU A 33 11.67 -1.35 -1.69
CA GLU A 33 12.84 -0.67 -1.12
C GLU A 33 13.94 -1.67 -0.74
N ALA A 34 13.60 -2.72 0.02
CA ALA A 34 14.56 -3.75 0.43
C ALA A 34 15.22 -4.45 -0.76
N THR A 35 14.45 -4.75 -1.81
CA THR A 35 14.96 -5.38 -3.04
C THR A 35 15.93 -4.45 -3.77
N LEU A 36 15.58 -3.17 -3.92
CA LEU A 36 16.42 -2.17 -4.57
C LEU A 36 17.72 -1.96 -3.78
N ARG A 37 17.63 -1.87 -2.45
CA ARG A 37 18.78 -1.72 -1.54
C ARG A 37 19.70 -2.94 -1.60
N ALA A 38 19.15 -4.15 -1.59
CA ALA A 38 19.93 -5.38 -1.73
C ALA A 38 20.69 -5.41 -3.06
N ARG A 39 20.03 -5.06 -4.17
CA ARG A 39 20.67 -4.99 -5.49
C ARG A 39 21.75 -3.92 -5.59
N MET A 40 21.57 -2.77 -4.93
CA MET A 40 22.63 -1.77 -4.83
C MET A 40 23.82 -2.28 -4.00
N ALA A 41 23.58 -3.07 -2.95
CA ALA A 41 24.63 -3.67 -2.12
C ALA A 41 25.40 -4.80 -2.83
N ASP A 42 24.72 -5.57 -3.69
CA ASP A 42 25.32 -6.63 -4.52
C ASP A 42 26.27 -6.08 -5.61
N GLY A 43 26.26 -4.76 -5.83
CA GLY A 43 27.11 -4.09 -6.79
C GLY A 43 26.34 -3.72 -8.05
N LEU A 44 26.27 -2.41 -8.30
CA LEU A 44 25.58 -1.84 -9.46
C LEU A 44 26.56 -1.00 -10.28
N PRO A 45 26.44 -0.96 -11.62
CA PRO A 45 27.18 0.00 -12.44
C PRO A 45 26.89 1.43 -11.97
N ARG A 46 27.93 2.28 -11.92
CA ARG A 46 27.84 3.64 -11.38
C ARG A 46 26.80 4.51 -12.11
N GLN A 47 26.58 4.24 -13.39
CA GLN A 47 25.59 4.92 -14.23
C GLN A 47 24.14 4.59 -13.84
N ASP A 48 23.90 3.39 -13.31
CA ASP A 48 22.56 2.92 -12.94
C ASP A 48 22.26 3.25 -11.46
N PHE A 49 23.30 3.45 -10.65
CA PHE A 49 23.18 3.73 -9.21
C PHE A 49 22.22 4.89 -8.87
N PRO A 50 22.22 6.05 -9.57
CA PRO A 50 21.30 7.15 -9.27
C PRO A 50 19.83 6.73 -9.44
N ALA A 51 19.49 6.06 -10.53
CA ALA A 51 18.11 5.63 -10.80
C ALA A 51 17.60 4.64 -9.76
N TRP A 52 18.45 3.70 -9.33
CA TRP A 52 18.11 2.71 -8.30
C TRP A 52 17.99 3.33 -6.91
N ARG A 53 18.86 4.29 -6.59
CA ARG A 53 18.77 5.06 -5.34
C ARG A 53 17.49 5.87 -5.31
N ASP A 54 17.19 6.61 -6.38
CA ASP A 54 16.01 7.47 -6.45
C ASP A 54 14.72 6.62 -6.38
N ALA A 55 14.71 5.43 -6.98
CA ALA A 55 13.61 4.47 -6.83
C ALA A 55 13.45 3.95 -5.39
N ALA A 56 14.56 3.69 -4.69
CA ALA A 56 14.52 3.26 -3.29
C ALA A 56 14.05 4.40 -2.37
N GLU A 57 14.48 5.64 -2.63
CA GLU A 57 14.01 6.83 -1.92
C GLU A 57 12.53 7.11 -2.18
N ALA A 58 12.06 6.96 -3.43
CA ALA A 58 10.64 7.08 -3.75
C ALA A 58 9.79 6.03 -3.02
N ALA A 59 10.27 4.79 -2.91
CA ALA A 59 9.60 3.75 -2.14
C ALA A 59 9.52 4.11 -0.64
N ALA A 60 10.61 4.62 -0.07
CA ALA A 60 10.64 5.08 1.32
C ALA A 60 9.70 6.27 1.56
N ALA A 61 9.68 7.25 0.64
CA ALA A 61 8.77 8.39 0.70
C ALA A 61 7.30 7.96 0.61
N ALA A 62 6.96 7.00 -0.26
CA ALA A 62 5.61 6.45 -0.36
C ALA A 62 5.17 5.82 0.97
N ARG A 63 6.05 5.09 1.67
CA ARG A 63 5.76 4.55 3.01
C ARG A 63 5.52 5.65 4.03
N ALA A 64 6.32 6.71 4.01
CA ALA A 64 6.17 7.84 4.93
C ALA A 64 4.82 8.54 4.72
N VAL A 65 4.40 8.73 3.46
CA VAL A 65 3.09 9.30 3.12
C VAL A 65 1.96 8.40 3.60
N LEU A 66 2.04 7.09 3.34
CA LEU A 66 1.02 6.13 3.79
C LEU A 66 0.93 6.07 5.32
N ALA A 67 2.04 6.14 6.04
CA ALA A 67 2.06 6.15 7.50
C ALA A 67 1.47 7.43 8.11
N ALA A 68 1.64 8.58 7.42
CA ALA A 68 1.06 9.85 7.83
C ALA A 68 -0.44 9.98 7.46
N TRP A 69 -0.95 9.11 6.58
CA TRP A 69 -2.33 9.21 6.08
C TRP A 69 -3.33 8.55 7.03
N PRO A 70 -4.43 9.22 7.40
CA PRO A 70 -5.49 8.61 8.19
C PRO A 70 -6.23 7.55 7.36
N ALA A 71 -6.18 6.30 7.83
CA ALA A 71 -6.90 5.19 7.22
C ALA A 71 -8.04 4.74 8.14
N ASN A 72 -9.11 4.22 7.55
CA ASN A 72 -10.20 3.64 8.30
C ASN A 72 -9.86 2.19 8.68
N ASP A 73 -9.53 2.00 9.96
CA ASP A 73 -9.19 0.69 10.54
C ASP A 73 -10.44 -0.16 10.85
N ALA A 74 -11.65 0.33 10.56
CA ALA A 74 -12.85 -0.50 10.67
C ALA A 74 -12.70 -1.73 9.76
N PRO A 75 -13.00 -2.95 10.26
CA PRO A 75 -12.93 -4.14 9.43
C PRO A 75 -13.83 -3.92 8.21
N ALA A 76 -13.33 -4.30 7.02
CA ALA A 76 -14.15 -4.37 5.84
C ALA A 76 -15.36 -5.24 6.21
N ALA A 77 -16.58 -4.71 6.03
CA ALA A 77 -17.77 -5.50 6.30
C ALA A 77 -17.65 -6.76 5.44
N ASP A 78 -17.49 -7.91 6.08
CA ASP A 78 -17.65 -9.21 5.43
C ASP A 78 -18.96 -9.10 4.65
N ALA A 79 -18.86 -9.12 3.32
CA ALA A 79 -20.02 -9.38 2.50
C ALA A 79 -20.63 -10.64 3.10
N PRO A 80 -21.93 -10.66 3.45
CA PRO A 80 -22.53 -11.85 4.02
C PRO A 80 -22.37 -12.97 2.99
N GLY A 81 -21.35 -13.81 3.19
CA GLY A 81 -21.21 -15.04 2.46
C GLY A 81 -22.50 -15.81 2.70
N PRO A 82 -23.15 -16.34 1.65
CA PRO A 82 -24.29 -17.20 1.86
C PRO A 82 -23.80 -18.40 2.66
N SER A 83 -24.07 -18.37 3.96
CA SER A 83 -23.90 -19.50 4.85
C SER A 83 -24.72 -20.64 4.25
N GLY A 84 -24.07 -21.64 3.69
CA GLY A 84 -24.71 -22.95 3.52
C GLY A 84 -24.90 -23.62 4.89
N PRO A 85 -25.45 -24.84 4.97
CA PRO A 85 -26.43 -25.50 4.12
C PRO A 85 -27.67 -25.95 4.95
N ALA A 86 -28.87 -25.98 4.36
CA ALA A 86 -30.04 -26.58 5.00
C ALA A 86 -30.86 -27.43 4.00
N HIS A 87 -30.48 -28.71 3.86
CA HIS A 87 -31.46 -29.81 3.82
C HIS A 87 -32.14 -29.89 5.21
N PRO A 88 -33.31 -30.54 5.45
CA PRO A 88 -34.20 -31.31 4.57
C PRO A 88 -35.73 -31.00 4.73
N LEU A 89 -36.57 -31.55 3.85
CA LEU A 89 -37.77 -32.37 4.15
C LEU A 89 -38.41 -32.88 2.86
#